data_AF-A0A420M5W9-F1
#
_entry.id   AF-A0A420M5W9-F1
#
_cell.length_a   1.000
_cell.length_b   1.000
_cell.length_c   1.000
_cell.angle_alpha   90.00
_cell.angle_beta   90.00
_cell.angle_gamma   90.00
#
_symmetry.space_group_name_H-M   'P 1'
#
loop_
_entity.id
_entity.type
_entity.pdbx_description
1 polymer ?
#
loop_
_entity_poly.entity_id
_entity_poly.type
_entity_poly.pdbx_seq_one_letter_code
_entity_poly.pdbx_strand_id
1 'polypeptide(L)'
;VEAVLAFQEQHTSWMCMGTHTVMSTIIGWMAYGKGYRQKMGGQPSIRWSEDGEGLFHMGEHISVEDFTRTLRDEVTEAEKLLDKLFGGVWQPVSKKIDMGRIIDNMIRLGAGQSFASNPKNNWLESGPAKVMRLMEASIWDAARVRWKRQRVKRWLRDLRLLRETLLVLVHTWGGLPGRGPEVTTLRHCDSWQLIRNIFILDGQVMIVTDRDKMKAIRDNGRKVARFVPDRIGRMIVAYIAWLIPTERVLRRECQLTEPRGEQLEYMWRDGNSSVWETDRLSRKLARVMQAGTGVRLGVGRYRAIAIEMGRKIRGLVMKQLEGKMDDEDEDDNVEIDPITGEPVDCGGSWNIVWDLQLMHGTRIARQHYAVHIGFPGKLQPEMIATFKEISRLWH
;
A
#
# COMPACT_ATOMS: atom_id res chain seq x y z
N VAL A 1 -25.17 -27.33 -12.32
CA VAL A 1 -26.49 -26.66 -12.24
C VAL A 1 -27.25 -27.11 -10.99
N GLU A 2 -27.42 -28.41 -10.75
CA GLU A 2 -28.01 -28.95 -9.50
C GLU A 2 -27.39 -28.44 -8.20
N ALA A 3 -26.05 -28.41 -8.08
CA ALA A 3 -25.40 -27.92 -6.87
C ALA A 3 -25.69 -26.44 -6.56
N VAL A 4 -25.90 -25.62 -7.60
CA VAL A 4 -26.24 -24.19 -7.45
C VAL A 4 -27.70 -24.03 -7.03
N LEU A 5 -28.59 -24.86 -7.58
CA LEU A 5 -30.01 -24.89 -7.20
C LEU A 5 -30.20 -25.39 -5.76
N ALA A 6 -29.52 -26.48 -5.37
CA ALA A 6 -29.53 -26.98 -4.00
C ALA A 6 -28.94 -25.97 -3.00
N PHE A 7 -27.88 -25.25 -3.38
CA PHE A 7 -27.34 -24.17 -2.56
C PHE A 7 -28.34 -23.01 -2.43
N GLN A 8 -29.03 -22.60 -3.51
CA GLN A 8 -30.06 -21.57 -3.44
C GLN A 8 -31.22 -21.98 -2.54
N GLU A 9 -31.65 -23.24 -2.62
CA GLU A 9 -32.74 -23.80 -1.81
C GLU A 9 -32.36 -23.85 -0.32
N GLN A 10 -31.16 -24.34 0.01
CA GLN A 10 -30.64 -24.30 1.39
C GLN A 10 -30.40 -22.88 1.88
N HIS A 11 -29.80 -22.00 1.07
CA HIS A 11 -29.59 -20.60 1.42
C HIS A 11 -30.93 -19.92 1.73
N THR A 12 -31.97 -20.19 0.96
CA THR A 12 -33.32 -19.65 1.18
C THR A 12 -33.95 -20.22 2.46
N SER A 13 -33.76 -21.52 2.71
CA SER A 13 -34.24 -22.22 3.91
C SER A 13 -33.54 -21.84 5.22
N TRP A 14 -32.31 -21.32 5.17
CA TRP A 14 -31.50 -21.02 6.37
C TRP A 14 -31.25 -19.53 6.60
N MET A 15 -31.15 -18.71 5.54
CA MET A 15 -30.91 -17.26 5.65
C MET A 15 -32.21 -16.43 5.70
N CYS A 16 -33.37 -17.08 5.46
CA CYS A 16 -34.75 -16.61 5.55
C CYS A 16 -35.01 -15.11 5.78
N MET A 17 -34.57 -14.25 4.87
CA MET A 17 -34.85 -12.81 4.92
C MET A 17 -36.36 -12.56 4.97
N GLY A 18 -36.86 -11.87 6.00
CA GLY A 18 -38.29 -11.54 6.14
C GLY A 18 -39.13 -12.57 6.91
N THR A 19 -38.50 -13.54 7.59
CA THR A 19 -39.18 -14.51 8.47
C THR A 19 -38.81 -14.30 9.95
N HIS A 20 -39.47 -15.01 10.87
CA HIS A 20 -39.19 -14.95 12.33
C HIS A 20 -37.97 -15.77 12.79
N THR A 21 -37.01 -16.08 11.91
CA THR A 21 -35.80 -16.80 12.33
C THR A 21 -34.79 -15.87 13.01
N VAL A 22 -33.91 -16.45 13.82
CA VAL A 22 -32.80 -15.73 14.48
C VAL A 22 -31.89 -15.05 13.44
N MET A 23 -31.62 -15.72 12.31
CA MET A 23 -30.78 -15.16 11.23
C MET A 23 -31.45 -13.97 10.53
N SER A 24 -32.74 -14.08 10.19
CA SER A 24 -33.53 -12.97 9.64
C SER A 24 -33.53 -11.75 10.56
N THR A 25 -33.67 -12.00 11.86
CA THR A 25 -33.66 -10.96 12.89
C THR A 25 -32.29 -10.29 12.97
N ILE A 26 -31.19 -11.06 13.00
CA ILE A 26 -29.82 -10.52 12.97
C ILE A 26 -29.57 -9.68 11.71
N ILE A 27 -30.00 -10.15 10.53
CA ILE A 27 -29.84 -9.40 9.28
C ILE A 27 -30.69 -8.12 9.29
N GLY A 28 -31.92 -8.20 9.80
CA GLY A 28 -32.80 -7.05 10.02
C GLY A 28 -32.16 -6.00 10.94
N TRP A 29 -31.59 -6.42 12.07
CA TRP A 29 -30.84 -5.52 12.97
C TRP A 29 -29.58 -4.95 12.34
N MET A 30 -28.83 -5.72 11.54
CA MET A 30 -27.68 -5.20 10.79
C MET A 30 -28.11 -4.16 9.74
N ALA A 31 -29.20 -4.40 9.02
CA ALA A 31 -29.75 -3.47 8.04
C ALA A 31 -30.28 -2.19 8.72
N TYR A 32 -31.00 -2.34 9.83
CA TYR A 32 -31.47 -1.23 10.66
C TYR A 32 -30.30 -0.41 11.20
N GLY A 33 -29.29 -1.06 11.79
CA GLY A 33 -28.08 -0.40 12.30
C GLY A 33 -27.29 0.30 11.19
N LYS A 34 -27.23 -0.27 9.98
CA LYS A 34 -26.67 0.38 8.80
C LYS A 34 -27.47 1.63 8.42
N GLY A 35 -28.79 1.54 8.36
CA GLY A 35 -29.68 2.68 8.06
C GLY A 35 -29.59 3.78 9.10
N TYR A 36 -29.51 3.43 10.39
CA TYR A 36 -29.30 4.37 11.49
C TYR A 36 -27.95 5.08 11.37
N ARG A 37 -26.86 4.34 11.10
CA ARG A 37 -25.53 4.92 10.87
C ARG A 37 -25.50 5.86 9.67
N GLN A 38 -26.21 5.54 8.59
CA GLN A 38 -26.31 6.40 7.41
C GLN A 38 -27.03 7.71 7.72
N LYS A 39 -28.06 7.68 8.58
CA LYS A 39 -28.85 8.87 8.94
C LYS A 39 -28.18 9.76 9.99
N MET A 40 -27.47 9.19 10.96
CA MET A 40 -26.94 9.95 12.11
C MET A 40 -25.60 10.66 11.82
N GLY A 41 -24.97 10.45 10.66
CA GLY A 41 -23.63 10.96 10.39
C GLY A 41 -22.58 10.43 11.37
N GLY A 42 -21.31 10.49 11.00
CA GLY A 42 -20.24 10.30 12.00
C GLY A 42 -20.14 11.55 12.89
N GLN A 43 -19.83 11.39 14.17
CA GLN A 43 -19.48 12.55 15.00
C GLN A 43 -18.24 13.24 14.37
N PRO A 44 -18.29 14.56 14.09
CA PRO A 44 -17.17 15.26 13.49
C PRO A 44 -15.93 15.14 14.39
N SER A 45 -14.91 14.43 13.92
CA SER A 45 -13.72 14.11 14.73
C SER A 45 -12.48 14.88 14.32
N ILE A 46 -12.54 15.64 13.21
CA ILE A 46 -11.41 16.38 12.64
C ILE A 46 -11.83 17.82 12.30
N ARG A 47 -10.99 18.78 12.64
CA ARG A 47 -11.14 20.20 12.28
C ARG A 47 -9.76 20.80 11.98
N TRP A 48 -9.65 21.61 10.93
CA TRP A 48 -8.44 22.39 10.65
C TRP A 48 -8.29 23.56 11.62
N SER A 49 -7.04 23.91 11.95
CA SER A 49 -6.74 25.21 12.56
C SER A 49 -7.14 26.35 11.61
N GLU A 50 -7.35 27.55 12.15
CA GLU A 50 -7.79 28.72 11.36
C GLU A 50 -6.72 29.14 10.34
N ASP A 51 -5.45 29.05 10.71
CA ASP A 51 -4.29 29.28 9.85
C ASP A 51 -4.08 28.17 8.79
N GLY A 52 -4.70 27.00 8.96
CA GLY A 52 -4.51 25.83 8.10
C GLY A 52 -3.16 25.12 8.26
N GLU A 53 -2.35 25.49 9.25
CA GLU A 53 -1.03 24.90 9.52
C GLU A 53 -1.10 23.58 10.31
N GLY A 54 -2.29 23.21 10.80
CA GLY A 54 -2.52 21.99 11.55
C GLY A 54 -3.97 21.53 11.55
N LEU A 55 -4.21 20.37 12.13
CA LEU A 55 -5.56 19.85 12.35
C LEU A 55 -5.68 19.24 13.74
N PHE A 56 -6.89 19.31 14.28
CA PHE A 56 -7.27 18.67 15.53
C PHE A 56 -7.94 17.35 15.21
N HIS A 57 -7.50 16.25 15.84
CA HIS A 57 -8.20 14.97 15.79
C HIS A 57 -8.44 14.41 17.19
N MET A 58 -9.71 14.31 17.61
CA MET A 58 -10.11 13.91 18.97
C MET A 58 -9.48 14.79 20.06
N GLY A 59 -9.38 16.11 19.82
CA GLY A 59 -8.81 17.08 20.75
C GLY A 59 -7.28 17.20 20.73
N GLU A 60 -6.57 16.31 20.04
CA GLU A 60 -5.12 16.41 19.88
C GLU A 60 -4.77 17.24 18.64
N HIS A 61 -3.90 18.24 18.80
CA HIS A 61 -3.40 19.05 17.68
C HIS A 61 -2.25 18.35 16.95
N ILE A 62 -2.28 18.39 15.62
CA ILE A 62 -1.27 17.80 14.74
C ILE A 62 -0.84 18.87 13.74
N SER A 63 0.37 19.39 13.92
CA SER A 63 1.01 20.30 12.98
C SER A 63 1.33 19.58 11.67
N VAL A 64 1.04 20.24 10.53
CA VAL A 64 1.42 19.76 9.20
C VAL A 64 2.95 19.73 9.06
N GLU A 65 3.65 20.70 9.65
CA GLU A 65 5.12 20.73 9.64
C GLU A 65 5.71 19.53 10.38
N ASP A 66 5.27 19.29 11.62
CA ASP A 66 5.77 18.16 12.41
C ASP A 66 5.43 16.83 11.75
N PHE A 67 4.21 16.70 11.22
CA PHE A 67 3.76 15.52 10.48
C PHE A 67 4.65 15.24 9.26
N THR A 68 4.89 16.25 8.42
CA THR A 68 5.70 16.10 7.21
C THR A 68 7.17 15.85 7.52
N ARG A 69 7.74 16.56 8.50
CA ARG A 69 9.11 16.33 9.00
C ARG A 69 9.28 14.90 9.50
N THR A 70 8.33 14.41 10.31
CA THR A 70 8.34 13.04 10.85
C THR A 70 8.39 11.99 9.73
N LEU A 71 7.58 12.16 8.68
CA LEU A 71 7.57 11.21 7.56
C LEU A 71 8.82 11.29 6.70
N ARG A 72 9.43 12.48 6.55
CA ARG A 72 10.73 12.67 5.87
C ARG A 72 11.89 12.07 6.67
N ASP A 73 11.84 12.15 7.99
CA ASP A 73 12.83 11.56 8.87
C ASP A 73 12.80 10.03 8.81
N GLU A 74 11.61 9.42 8.70
CA GLU A 74 11.48 7.96 8.52
C GLU A 74 12.06 7.49 7.16
N VAL A 75 12.03 8.33 6.10
CA VAL A 75 12.75 8.05 4.84
C VAL A 75 14.26 8.05 5.07
N THR A 76 14.76 9.01 5.84
CA THR A 76 16.18 9.10 6.18
C THR A 76 16.62 7.93 7.06
N GLU A 77 15.77 7.45 7.97
CA GLU A 77 16.04 6.24 8.76
C GLU A 77 16.12 4.99 7.88
N ALA A 78 15.24 4.88 6.87
CA ALA A 78 15.31 3.79 5.89
C ALA A 78 16.65 3.79 5.14
N GLU A 79 17.15 4.96 4.73
CA GLU A 79 18.46 5.08 4.10
C GLU A 79 19.60 4.69 5.03
N LYS A 80 19.56 5.08 6.31
CA LYS A 80 20.57 4.67 7.29
C LYS A 80 20.58 3.15 7.48
N LEU A 81 19.41 2.53 7.50
CA LEU A 81 19.30 1.07 7.59
C LEU A 81 19.83 0.38 6.33
N LEU A 82 19.50 0.91 5.15
CA LEU A 82 20.07 0.44 3.88
C LEU A 82 21.59 0.60 3.87
N ASP A 83 22.12 1.74 4.31
CA ASP A 83 23.56 1.97 4.36
C ASP A 83 24.27 0.91 5.21
N LYS A 84 23.72 0.56 6.38
CA LYS A 84 24.23 -0.56 7.20
C LYS A 84 24.15 -1.90 6.47
N LEU A 85 23.04 -2.18 5.77
CA LEU A 85 22.81 -3.45 5.07
C LEU A 85 23.71 -3.63 3.83
N PHE A 86 24.19 -2.52 3.26
CA PHE A 86 25.09 -2.46 2.12
C PHE A 86 26.54 -2.13 2.49
N GLY A 87 26.89 -2.14 3.78
CA GLY A 87 28.28 -1.99 4.24
C GLY A 87 28.82 -0.55 4.19
N GLY A 88 27.96 0.45 4.30
CA GLY A 88 28.33 1.86 4.31
C GLY A 88 28.36 2.54 2.94
N VAL A 89 27.83 1.88 1.90
CA VAL A 89 27.90 2.35 0.51
C VAL A 89 26.53 2.40 -0.17
N TRP A 90 25.44 2.63 0.57
CA TRP A 90 24.11 2.68 -0.04
C TRP A 90 23.95 3.82 -1.05
N GLN A 91 24.47 5.00 -0.75
CA GLN A 91 24.34 6.18 -1.63
C GLN A 91 24.89 5.94 -3.05
N PRO A 92 26.15 5.48 -3.25
CA PRO A 92 26.64 5.17 -4.60
C PRO A 92 25.91 3.97 -5.25
N VAL A 93 25.44 2.99 -4.47
CA VAL A 93 24.64 1.87 -4.99
C VAL A 93 23.29 2.34 -5.53
N SER A 94 22.59 3.17 -4.76
CA SER A 94 21.28 3.74 -5.14
C SER A 94 21.35 4.58 -6.40
N LYS A 95 22.42 5.37 -6.58
CA LYS A 95 22.64 6.18 -7.80
C LYS A 95 22.81 5.35 -9.07
N LYS A 96 23.24 4.08 -8.96
CA LYS A 96 23.39 3.16 -10.11
C LYS A 96 22.09 2.46 -10.49
N ILE A 97 21.03 2.61 -9.72
CA ILE A 97 19.71 2.10 -10.08
C ILE A 97 19.09 3.08 -11.08
N ASP A 98 19.24 2.77 -12.37
CA ASP A 98 18.51 3.46 -13.42
C ASP A 98 17.07 2.93 -13.46
N MET A 99 16.17 3.60 -12.72
CA MET A 99 14.78 3.19 -12.61
C MET A 99 14.09 3.15 -13.98
N GLY A 100 14.40 4.08 -14.89
CA GLY A 100 13.80 4.15 -16.24
C GLY A 100 14.18 2.99 -17.15
N ARG A 101 15.31 2.34 -16.87
CA ARG A 101 15.78 1.15 -17.60
C ARG A 101 15.13 -0.16 -17.13
N ILE A 102 14.47 -0.18 -15.97
CA ILE A 102 13.87 -1.41 -15.44
C ILE A 102 12.60 -1.75 -16.24
N ILE A 103 12.59 -2.92 -16.87
CA ILE A 103 11.46 -3.41 -17.65
C ILE A 103 10.64 -4.38 -16.81
N ASP A 104 9.35 -4.11 -16.67
CA ASP A 104 8.41 -5.00 -15.97
C ASP A 104 7.21 -5.33 -16.85
N ASN A 105 6.57 -6.48 -16.56
CA ASN A 105 5.35 -6.90 -17.22
C ASN A 105 4.17 -6.85 -16.25
N MET A 106 3.09 -6.24 -16.70
CA MET A 106 1.86 -6.04 -15.93
C MET A 106 0.89 -7.23 -15.96
N ILE A 107 1.34 -8.36 -16.51
CA ILE A 107 0.63 -9.65 -16.55
C ILE A 107 1.31 -10.67 -15.65
N ARG A 108 0.57 -11.74 -15.28
CA ARG A 108 1.12 -12.85 -14.51
C ARG A 108 2.08 -13.66 -15.37
N LEU A 109 3.34 -13.77 -14.94
CA LEU A 109 4.40 -14.53 -15.61
C LEU A 109 4.62 -15.93 -15.00
N GLY A 110 4.12 -16.15 -13.79
CA GLY A 110 4.21 -17.44 -13.09
C GLY A 110 4.91 -17.34 -11.73
N ALA A 111 4.81 -18.40 -10.92
CA ALA A 111 5.26 -18.36 -9.54
C ALA A 111 6.72 -17.92 -9.39
N GLY A 112 6.98 -16.97 -8.50
CA GLY A 112 8.31 -16.41 -8.24
C GLY A 112 8.78 -15.33 -9.23
N GLN A 113 8.00 -15.03 -10.27
CA GLN A 113 8.38 -14.04 -11.29
C GLN A 113 8.06 -12.59 -10.88
N SER A 114 8.96 -11.67 -11.20
CA SER A 114 8.77 -10.21 -11.08
C SER A 114 9.75 -9.47 -12.01
N PHE A 115 9.82 -8.14 -11.92
CA PHE A 115 10.87 -7.37 -12.62
C PHE A 115 12.28 -7.89 -12.28
N ALA A 116 12.50 -8.42 -11.06
CA ALA A 116 13.81 -8.88 -10.62
C ALA A 116 14.27 -10.16 -11.31
N SER A 117 13.33 -10.97 -11.83
CA SER A 117 13.60 -12.19 -12.61
C SER A 117 13.53 -11.98 -14.12
N ASN A 118 13.15 -10.79 -14.58
CA ASN A 118 13.08 -10.48 -16.01
C ASN A 118 14.50 -10.43 -16.63
N PRO A 119 14.81 -11.25 -17.66
CA PRO A 119 16.15 -11.28 -18.27
C PRO A 119 16.61 -9.93 -18.82
N LYS A 120 15.68 -9.06 -19.23
CA LYS A 120 16.01 -7.71 -19.71
C LYS A 120 16.63 -6.82 -18.62
N ASN A 121 16.47 -7.20 -17.35
CA ASN A 121 17.01 -6.51 -16.18
C ASN A 121 18.28 -7.15 -15.62
N ASN A 122 18.97 -8.03 -16.38
CA ASN A 122 20.22 -8.67 -15.92
C ASN A 122 21.30 -7.68 -15.45
N TRP A 123 21.29 -6.46 -15.97
CA TRP A 123 22.17 -5.37 -15.55
C TRP A 123 22.00 -4.97 -14.07
N LEU A 124 20.86 -5.26 -13.44
CA LEU A 124 20.66 -5.06 -12.00
C LEU A 124 21.50 -6.02 -11.15
N GLU A 125 21.96 -7.13 -11.74
CA GLU A 125 22.57 -8.26 -11.03
C GLU A 125 21.68 -8.71 -9.86
N SER A 126 20.39 -8.93 -10.14
CA SER A 126 19.43 -9.44 -9.14
C SER A 126 19.95 -10.74 -8.51
N GLY A 127 19.85 -10.83 -7.20
CA GLY A 127 20.41 -11.95 -6.44
C GLY A 127 21.29 -11.50 -5.27
N PRO A 128 21.86 -12.47 -4.54
CA PRO A 128 22.58 -12.18 -3.31
C PRO A 128 23.99 -11.64 -3.54
N ALA A 129 24.61 -11.95 -4.70
CA ALA A 129 26.03 -11.73 -4.96
C ALA A 129 26.50 -10.29 -4.69
N LYS A 130 25.69 -9.29 -5.08
CA LYS A 130 26.02 -7.88 -4.87
C LYS A 130 26.19 -7.54 -3.39
N VAL A 131 25.20 -7.86 -2.55
CA VAL A 131 25.25 -7.57 -1.11
C VAL A 131 26.29 -8.44 -0.42
N MET A 132 26.42 -9.71 -0.83
CA MET A 132 27.40 -10.64 -0.26
C MET A 132 28.83 -10.13 -0.44
N ARG A 133 29.18 -9.63 -1.63
CA ARG A 133 30.49 -8.99 -1.89
C ARG A 133 30.71 -7.75 -1.03
N LEU A 134 29.71 -6.86 -0.93
CA LEU A 134 29.82 -5.63 -0.15
C LEU A 134 29.95 -5.91 1.36
N MET A 135 29.30 -6.97 1.85
CA MET A 135 29.28 -7.30 3.27
C MET A 135 30.37 -8.31 3.67
N GLU A 136 31.12 -8.88 2.74
CA GLU A 136 32.01 -10.03 2.94
C GLU A 136 32.91 -9.87 4.18
N ALA A 137 33.66 -8.77 4.26
CA ALA A 137 34.55 -8.48 5.38
C ALA A 137 33.84 -8.45 6.75
N SER A 138 32.56 -8.08 6.77
CA SER A 138 31.74 -7.97 7.98
C SER A 138 31.12 -9.30 8.42
N ILE A 139 30.74 -10.17 7.48
CA ILE A 139 29.93 -11.38 7.76
C ILE A 139 30.69 -12.70 7.56
N TRP A 140 31.82 -12.69 6.86
CA TRP A 140 32.65 -13.86 6.58
C TRP A 140 34.01 -13.77 7.30
N ASP A 141 34.49 -14.89 7.83
CA ASP A 141 35.84 -15.07 8.37
C ASP A 141 36.63 -15.93 7.38
N ALA A 142 37.40 -15.28 6.49
CA ALA A 142 38.15 -15.96 5.44
C ALA A 142 39.23 -16.91 5.99
N ALA A 143 39.88 -16.54 7.09
CA ALA A 143 40.93 -17.35 7.72
C ALA A 143 40.39 -18.67 8.29
N ARG A 144 39.15 -18.66 8.80
CA ARG A 144 38.49 -19.84 9.37
C ARG A 144 37.45 -20.47 8.44
N VAL A 145 37.32 -19.95 7.22
CA VAL A 145 36.35 -20.40 6.20
C VAL A 145 34.95 -20.58 6.81
N ARG A 146 34.45 -19.56 7.53
CA ARG A 146 33.16 -19.66 8.23
C ARG A 146 32.40 -18.36 8.33
N TRP A 147 31.08 -18.48 8.45
CA TRP A 147 30.18 -17.36 8.74
C TRP A 147 30.38 -16.82 10.16
N LYS A 148 30.51 -15.50 10.28
CA LYS A 148 30.44 -14.77 11.54
C LYS A 148 28.98 -14.72 12.00
N ARG A 149 28.46 -15.84 12.54
CA ARG A 149 27.03 -16.03 12.88
C ARG A 149 26.40 -14.86 13.65
N GLN A 150 27.12 -14.25 14.60
CA GLN A 150 26.60 -13.09 15.35
C GLN A 150 26.42 -11.84 14.47
N ARG A 151 27.33 -11.61 13.51
CA ARG A 151 27.26 -10.50 12.55
C ARG A 151 26.12 -10.74 11.55
N VAL A 152 25.94 -11.97 11.09
CA VAL A 152 24.79 -12.37 10.25
C VAL A 152 23.47 -12.14 10.99
N LYS A 153 23.36 -12.58 12.25
CA LYS A 153 22.17 -12.31 13.08
C LYS A 153 21.91 -10.81 13.31
N ARG A 154 22.96 -9.98 13.36
CA ARG A 154 22.80 -8.51 13.42
C ARG A 154 22.26 -7.96 12.11
N TRP A 155 22.84 -8.35 10.98
CA TRP A 155 22.37 -7.97 9.65
C TRP A 155 20.90 -8.35 9.42
N LEU A 156 20.47 -9.55 9.85
CA LEU A 156 19.08 -9.98 9.78
C LEU A 156 18.14 -9.15 10.65
N ARG A 157 18.60 -8.66 11.82
CA ARG A 157 17.83 -7.74 12.66
C ARG A 157 17.71 -6.37 11.99
N ASP A 158 18.77 -5.86 11.39
CA ASP A 158 18.74 -4.59 10.66
C ASP A 158 17.80 -4.69 9.44
N LEU A 159 17.77 -5.83 8.75
CA LEU A 159 16.83 -6.09 7.64
C LEU A 159 15.38 -6.12 8.12
N ARG A 160 15.11 -6.69 9.30
CA ARG A 160 13.78 -6.65 9.91
C ARG A 160 13.35 -5.22 10.23
N LEU A 161 14.25 -4.38 10.76
CA LEU A 161 13.97 -2.97 11.01
C LEU A 161 13.68 -2.22 9.71
N LEU A 162 14.49 -2.45 8.66
CA LEU A 162 14.25 -1.87 7.34
C LEU A 162 12.86 -2.24 6.83
N ARG A 163 12.43 -3.50 6.98
CA ARG A 163 11.08 -3.93 6.56
C ARG A 163 9.97 -3.21 7.32
N GLU A 164 10.12 -3.01 8.63
CA GLU A 164 9.13 -2.27 9.43
C GLU A 164 9.05 -0.80 8.99
N THR A 165 10.19 -0.20 8.67
CA THR A 165 10.26 1.17 8.14
C THR A 165 9.71 1.26 6.70
N LEU A 166 10.09 0.37 5.79
CA LEU A 166 9.52 0.30 4.43
C LEU A 166 8.01 0.08 4.43
N LEU A 167 7.50 -0.72 5.37
CA LEU A 167 6.07 -0.94 5.55
C LEU A 167 5.33 0.37 5.91
N VAL A 168 5.93 1.20 6.77
CA VAL A 168 5.42 2.56 7.03
C VAL A 168 5.52 3.42 5.78
N LEU A 169 6.68 3.48 5.13
CA LEU A 169 6.87 4.33 3.95
C LEU A 169 5.92 3.99 2.81
N VAL A 170 5.69 2.71 2.53
CA VAL A 170 4.71 2.28 1.53
C VAL A 170 3.29 2.71 1.91
N HIS A 171 2.95 2.69 3.20
CA HIS A 171 1.62 3.11 3.67
C HIS A 171 1.41 4.63 3.57
N THR A 172 2.46 5.42 3.84
CA THR A 172 2.35 6.88 3.99
C THR A 172 2.76 7.68 2.75
N TRP A 173 3.60 7.12 1.88
CA TRP A 173 4.11 7.78 0.66
C TRP A 173 3.53 7.22 -0.64
N GLY A 174 2.67 6.21 -0.59
CA GLY A 174 1.99 5.68 -1.79
C GLY A 174 0.88 6.58 -2.34
N GLY A 175 0.71 7.80 -1.80
CA GLY A 175 -0.53 8.56 -1.94
C GLY A 175 -1.50 8.23 -0.81
N LEU A 176 -2.80 8.36 -1.07
CA LEU A 176 -3.82 8.18 -0.04
C LEU A 176 -3.84 6.73 0.50
N PRO A 177 -3.84 6.54 1.82
CA PRO A 177 -3.54 5.24 2.42
C PRO A 177 -4.65 4.20 2.21
N GLY A 178 -4.22 3.01 1.75
CA GLY A 178 -5.05 1.80 1.71
C GLY A 178 -5.44 1.31 3.11
N ARG A 179 -6.30 0.29 3.20
CA ARG A 179 -6.61 -0.35 4.49
C ARG A 179 -5.40 -1.17 4.95
N GLY A 180 -5.27 -1.37 6.27
CA GLY A 180 -4.18 -2.16 6.84
C GLY A 180 -3.89 -3.47 6.10
N PRO A 181 -4.89 -4.35 5.88
CA PRO A 181 -4.69 -5.62 5.18
C PRO A 181 -4.18 -5.49 3.74
N GLU A 182 -4.55 -4.42 3.04
CA GLU A 182 -4.14 -4.22 1.64
C GLU A 182 -2.65 -3.91 1.52
N VAL A 183 -2.09 -3.23 2.53
CA VAL A 183 -0.66 -2.95 2.60
C VAL A 183 0.09 -4.13 3.17
N THR A 184 -0.44 -4.81 4.19
CA THR A 184 0.29 -5.90 4.85
C THR A 184 0.31 -7.22 4.06
N THR A 185 -0.53 -7.36 3.03
CA THR A 185 -0.57 -8.56 2.16
C THR A 185 0.07 -8.38 0.79
N LEU A 186 0.86 -7.31 0.61
CA LEU A 186 1.57 -7.03 -0.65
C LEU A 186 2.54 -8.15 -1.00
N ARG A 187 2.52 -8.56 -2.27
CA ARG A 187 3.44 -9.53 -2.87
C ARG A 187 4.43 -8.87 -3.81
N HIS A 188 5.70 -9.26 -3.72
CA HIS A 188 6.78 -8.76 -4.59
C HIS A 188 6.96 -9.59 -5.87
N CYS A 189 6.47 -10.83 -5.87
CA CYS A 189 6.49 -11.72 -7.03
C CYS A 189 5.17 -12.47 -7.15
N ASP A 190 4.93 -12.99 -8.35
CA ASP A 190 3.70 -13.73 -8.65
C ASP A 190 3.64 -15.01 -7.82
N SER A 191 2.44 -15.39 -7.41
CA SER A 191 2.18 -16.69 -6.81
C SER A 191 1.72 -17.68 -7.87
N TRP A 192 1.49 -18.92 -7.44
CA TRP A 192 0.89 -19.96 -8.28
C TRP A 192 -0.51 -19.60 -8.80
N GLN A 193 -1.23 -18.70 -8.12
CA GLN A 193 -2.62 -18.36 -8.45
C GLN A 193 -2.84 -16.87 -8.71
N LEU A 194 -2.01 -16.00 -8.14
CA LEU A 194 -2.22 -14.56 -8.10
C LEU A 194 -1.05 -13.82 -8.72
N ILE A 195 -1.37 -12.73 -9.42
CA ILE A 195 -0.37 -11.74 -9.82
C ILE A 195 0.14 -10.97 -8.59
N ARG A 196 1.40 -10.54 -8.65
CA ARG A 196 2.04 -9.68 -7.64
C ARG A 196 1.38 -8.31 -7.51
N ASN A 197 1.81 -7.56 -6.50
CA ASN A 197 1.30 -6.21 -6.22
C ASN A 197 2.30 -5.10 -6.56
N ILE A 198 3.59 -5.42 -6.65
CA ILE A 198 4.65 -4.44 -6.94
C ILE A 198 5.05 -4.54 -8.41
N PHE A 199 5.01 -3.39 -9.10
CA PHE A 199 5.38 -3.25 -10.50
C PHE A 199 6.29 -2.06 -10.72
N ILE A 200 7.06 -2.07 -11.80
CA ILE A 200 7.78 -0.88 -12.29
C ILE A 200 7.13 -0.38 -13.58
N LEU A 201 6.67 0.87 -13.57
CA LEU A 201 6.04 1.53 -14.71
C LEU A 201 6.66 2.92 -14.91
N ASP A 202 7.17 3.18 -16.12
CA ASP A 202 7.82 4.45 -16.50
C ASP A 202 8.85 4.97 -15.48
N GLY A 203 9.71 4.07 -15.00
CA GLY A 203 10.73 4.40 -14.01
C GLY A 203 10.22 4.67 -12.59
N GLN A 204 8.97 4.33 -12.28
CA GLN A 204 8.41 4.47 -10.95
C GLN A 204 7.88 3.15 -10.42
N VAL A 205 7.97 2.95 -9.10
CA VAL A 205 7.34 1.82 -8.43
C VAL A 205 5.85 2.09 -8.30
N MET A 206 5.04 1.22 -8.90
CA MET A 206 3.60 1.19 -8.81
C MET A 206 3.15 0.02 -7.94
N ILE A 207 2.29 0.30 -6.97
CA ILE A 207 1.71 -0.65 -6.02
C ILE A 207 0.23 -0.81 -6.35
N VAL A 208 -0.18 -2.02 -6.71
CA VAL A 208 -1.57 -2.32 -7.07
C VAL A 208 -2.22 -3.18 -5.99
N THR A 209 -3.25 -2.65 -5.35
CA THR A 209 -4.02 -3.35 -4.29
C THR A 209 -5.45 -3.62 -4.72
N ASP A 210 -6.05 -4.69 -4.21
CA ASP A 210 -7.49 -4.96 -4.32
C ASP A 210 -8.26 -4.19 -3.23
N ARG A 211 -9.38 -3.56 -3.62
CA ARG A 211 -10.25 -2.83 -2.70
C ARG A 211 -11.24 -3.71 -1.92
N ASP A 212 -11.75 -4.79 -2.53
CA ASP A 212 -13.03 -5.35 -2.10
C ASP A 212 -12.94 -6.58 -1.19
N LYS A 213 -13.59 -6.47 -0.02
CA LYS A 213 -14.00 -7.60 0.86
C LYS A 213 -14.98 -8.56 0.16
N MET A 214 -15.62 -8.13 -0.93
CA MET A 214 -16.63 -8.87 -1.70
C MET A 214 -16.03 -9.67 -2.87
N LYS A 215 -14.72 -9.98 -2.82
CA LYS A 215 -14.04 -10.80 -3.83
C LYS A 215 -14.74 -12.16 -4.04
N ALA A 216 -15.33 -12.69 -2.97
CA ALA A 216 -16.10 -13.94 -2.98
C ALA A 216 -17.41 -13.87 -3.81
N ILE A 217 -17.95 -12.69 -4.12
CA ILE A 217 -19.27 -12.56 -4.75
C ILE A 217 -19.20 -12.21 -6.25
N ARG A 218 -18.16 -11.52 -6.72
CA ARG A 218 -18.19 -10.85 -8.05
C ARG A 218 -17.00 -11.11 -8.98
N ASP A 219 -16.06 -11.96 -8.59
CA ASP A 219 -14.89 -12.42 -9.37
C ASP A 219 -13.97 -11.32 -9.98
N ASN A 220 -14.24 -10.03 -9.73
CA ASN A 220 -13.47 -8.91 -10.27
C ASN A 220 -13.47 -7.71 -9.31
N GLY A 221 -12.61 -7.78 -8.29
CA GLY A 221 -12.42 -6.70 -7.31
C GLY A 221 -11.77 -5.45 -7.93
N ARG A 222 -12.20 -4.26 -7.49
CA ARG A 222 -11.63 -2.99 -7.95
C ARG A 222 -10.15 -2.89 -7.55
N LYS A 223 -9.29 -2.54 -8.51
CA LYS A 223 -7.87 -2.31 -8.30
C LYS A 223 -7.60 -0.83 -8.05
N VAL A 224 -6.67 -0.54 -7.15
CA VAL A 224 -6.19 0.83 -6.89
C VAL A 224 -4.68 0.81 -7.07
N ALA A 225 -4.18 1.72 -7.91
CA ALA A 225 -2.74 1.93 -8.09
C ALA A 225 -2.25 3.07 -7.19
N ARG A 226 -1.00 2.94 -6.73
CA ARG A 226 -0.31 3.88 -5.86
C ARG A 226 1.13 3.99 -6.31
N PHE A 227 1.64 5.22 -6.48
CA PHE A 227 3.02 5.45 -6.86
C PHE A 227 3.80 6.00 -5.68
N VAL A 228 5.04 5.57 -5.54
CA VAL A 228 5.95 6.06 -4.50
C VAL A 228 7.02 6.97 -5.14
N PRO A 229 7.59 7.94 -4.37
CA PRO A 229 8.68 8.78 -4.85
C PRO A 229 9.91 7.94 -5.25
N ASP A 230 10.71 8.44 -6.21
CA ASP A 230 11.90 7.76 -6.72
C ASP A 230 12.85 7.27 -5.61
N ARG A 231 13.10 8.12 -4.60
CA ARG A 231 13.96 7.79 -3.45
C ARG A 231 13.49 6.53 -2.73
N ILE A 232 12.18 6.37 -2.53
CA ILE A 232 11.57 5.18 -1.89
C ILE A 232 11.49 4.02 -2.90
N GLY A 233 11.21 4.31 -4.18
CA GLY A 233 11.19 3.31 -5.25
C GLY A 233 12.50 2.54 -5.37
N ARG A 234 13.65 3.24 -5.33
CA ARG A 234 14.98 2.63 -5.32
C ARG A 234 15.22 1.72 -4.12
N MET A 235 14.70 2.09 -2.93
CA MET A 235 14.78 1.25 -1.73
C MET A 235 13.99 -0.05 -1.91
N ILE A 236 12.79 0.03 -2.48
CA ILE A 236 11.94 -1.14 -2.75
C ILE A 236 12.61 -2.04 -3.78
N VAL A 237 13.19 -1.46 -4.85
CA VAL A 237 13.95 -2.23 -5.86
C VAL A 237 15.13 -2.95 -5.21
N ALA A 238 15.94 -2.27 -4.41
CA ALA A 238 17.07 -2.88 -3.71
C ALA A 238 16.62 -3.98 -2.73
N TYR A 239 15.50 -3.75 -2.03
CA TYR A 239 14.92 -4.73 -1.13
C TYR A 239 14.53 -6.02 -1.85
N ILE A 240 13.79 -5.91 -2.96
CA ILE A 240 13.31 -7.07 -3.73
C ILE A 240 14.46 -7.76 -4.48
N ALA A 241 15.29 -6.99 -5.19
CA ALA A 241 16.32 -7.53 -6.07
C ALA A 241 17.53 -8.09 -5.32
N TRP A 242 17.90 -7.53 -4.16
CA TRP A 242 19.17 -7.85 -3.51
C TRP A 242 19.01 -8.33 -2.07
N LEU A 243 18.17 -7.70 -1.25
CA LEU A 243 18.07 -8.05 0.18
C LEU A 243 17.27 -9.33 0.44
N ILE A 244 16.14 -9.53 -0.25
CA ILE A 244 15.35 -10.77 -0.13
C ILE A 244 16.19 -12.00 -0.50
N PRO A 245 16.90 -12.04 -1.65
CA PRO A 245 17.78 -13.17 -1.98
C PRO A 245 18.91 -13.37 -0.97
N THR A 246 19.53 -12.29 -0.51
CA THR A 246 20.63 -12.34 0.49
C THR A 246 20.16 -12.94 1.80
N GLU A 247 18.99 -12.56 2.30
CA GLU A 247 18.40 -13.15 3.50
C GLU A 247 18.29 -14.67 3.36
N ARG A 248 17.79 -15.16 2.21
CA ARG A 248 17.59 -16.60 1.98
C ARG A 248 18.91 -17.36 2.05
N VAL A 249 19.95 -16.87 1.38
CA VAL A 249 21.28 -17.48 1.42
C VAL A 249 21.83 -17.47 2.84
N LEU A 250 21.85 -16.31 3.50
CA LEU A 250 22.43 -16.21 4.84
C LEU A 250 21.71 -17.09 5.88
N ARG A 251 20.39 -17.23 5.78
CA ARG A 251 19.65 -18.13 6.67
C ARG A 251 20.00 -19.60 6.42
N ARG A 252 20.05 -20.04 5.17
CA ARG A 252 20.44 -21.41 4.79
C ARG A 252 21.84 -21.76 5.26
N GLU A 253 22.80 -20.93 4.87
CA GLU A 253 24.22 -21.11 5.16
C GLU A 253 24.54 -21.09 6.66
N CYS A 254 23.79 -20.29 7.43
CA CYS A 254 23.93 -20.24 8.88
C CYS A 254 23.01 -21.20 9.65
N GLN A 255 22.23 -22.04 8.96
CA GLN A 255 21.24 -22.96 9.55
C GLN A 255 20.26 -22.23 10.49
N LEU A 256 19.82 -21.04 10.07
CA LEU A 256 18.83 -20.23 10.75
C LEU A 256 17.45 -20.51 10.20
N THR A 257 16.42 -20.25 11.00
CA THR A 257 15.04 -20.50 10.62
C THR A 257 14.64 -19.71 9.37
N GLU A 258 14.15 -20.42 8.36
CA GLU A 258 13.63 -19.88 7.11
C GLU A 258 12.11 -19.63 7.16
N PRO A 259 11.62 -18.68 6.36
CA PRO A 259 10.18 -18.55 6.11
C PRO A 259 9.60 -19.76 5.40
N ARG A 260 8.31 -20.00 5.62
CA ARG A 260 7.58 -21.04 4.88
C ARG A 260 7.50 -20.68 3.40
N GLY A 261 7.45 -21.69 2.52
CA GLY A 261 7.43 -21.49 1.07
C GLY A 261 6.33 -20.54 0.60
N GLU A 262 5.12 -20.71 1.13
CA GLU A 262 3.94 -19.87 0.86
C GLU A 262 4.12 -18.40 1.28
N GLN A 263 5.06 -18.10 2.17
CA GLN A 263 5.32 -16.75 2.67
C GLN A 263 6.36 -16.00 1.82
N LEU A 264 7.09 -16.71 0.96
CA LEU A 264 8.22 -16.14 0.21
C LEU A 264 7.81 -15.04 -0.75
N GLU A 265 6.57 -15.07 -1.26
CA GLU A 265 5.99 -14.08 -2.17
C GLU A 265 5.65 -12.75 -1.51
N TYR A 266 5.45 -12.73 -0.18
CA TYR A 266 5.03 -11.52 0.53
C TYR A 266 6.20 -10.59 0.82
N MET A 267 5.93 -9.28 0.77
CA MET A 267 6.87 -8.22 1.11
C MET A 267 7.26 -8.25 2.59
N TRP A 268 6.31 -8.54 3.49
CA TRP A 268 6.44 -8.29 4.93
C TRP A 268 6.41 -9.59 5.75
N ARG A 269 7.60 -10.07 6.10
CA ARG A 269 7.82 -11.28 6.89
C ARG A 269 9.20 -11.25 7.54
N ASP A 270 9.43 -12.13 8.52
CA ASP A 270 10.74 -12.33 9.13
C ASP A 270 10.89 -13.75 9.68
N GLY A 271 11.91 -14.49 9.22
CA GLY A 271 12.18 -15.85 9.69
C GLY A 271 10.93 -16.74 9.63
N ASN A 272 10.58 -17.39 10.74
CA ASN A 272 9.36 -18.21 10.88
C ASN A 272 8.08 -17.42 11.20
N SER A 273 8.14 -16.10 11.31
CA SER A 273 6.94 -15.30 11.57
C SER A 273 5.93 -15.54 10.46
N SER A 274 4.64 -15.56 10.83
CA SER A 274 3.56 -15.33 9.87
C SER A 274 3.77 -14.00 9.13
N VAL A 275 3.12 -13.88 7.97
CA VAL A 275 2.99 -12.60 7.26
C VAL A 275 2.52 -11.55 8.26
N TRP A 276 3.18 -10.39 8.26
CA TRP A 276 2.89 -9.37 9.24
C TRP A 276 1.46 -8.86 9.08
N GLU A 277 0.81 -8.57 10.20
CA GLU A 277 -0.56 -8.08 10.23
C GLU A 277 -0.64 -6.57 10.48
N THR A 278 -1.85 -6.03 10.35
CA THR A 278 -2.13 -4.60 10.52
C THR A 278 -1.68 -4.06 11.88
N ASP A 279 -1.73 -4.88 12.93
CA ASP A 279 -1.29 -4.47 14.28
C ASP A 279 0.20 -4.15 14.36
N ARG A 280 1.04 -4.76 13.53
CA ARG A 280 2.46 -4.43 13.49
C ARG A 280 2.68 -3.06 12.82
N LEU A 281 2.06 -2.83 11.66
CA LEU A 281 2.09 -1.52 11.00
C LEU A 281 1.55 -0.45 11.95
N SER A 282 0.41 -0.69 12.59
CA SER A 282 -0.22 0.24 13.53
C SER A 282 0.68 0.59 14.71
N ARG A 283 1.36 -0.40 15.31
CA ARG A 283 2.32 -0.14 16.40
C ARG A 283 3.54 0.63 15.96
N LYS A 284 4.14 0.30 14.81
CA LYS A 284 5.32 1.00 14.30
C LYS A 284 4.97 2.44 13.91
N LEU A 285 3.88 2.65 13.16
CA LEU A 285 3.39 3.97 12.79
C LEU A 285 3.08 4.82 14.02
N ALA A 286 2.38 4.25 15.01
CA ALA A 286 2.05 4.95 16.25
C ALA A 286 3.29 5.45 16.99
N ARG A 287 4.37 4.67 17.02
CA ARG A 287 5.63 5.07 17.65
C ARG A 287 6.33 6.19 16.88
N VAL A 288 6.38 6.08 15.55
CA VAL A 288 6.98 7.09 14.67
C VAL A 288 6.25 8.42 14.82
N MET A 289 4.93 8.41 14.70
CA MET A 289 4.10 9.62 14.82
C MET A 289 4.15 10.20 16.23
N GLN A 290 4.12 9.37 17.28
CA GLN A 290 4.23 9.87 18.65
C GLN A 290 5.57 10.55 18.91
N ALA A 291 6.67 10.01 18.38
CA ALA A 291 8.00 10.60 18.57
C ALA A 291 8.15 11.94 17.84
N GLY A 292 7.56 12.09 16.66
CA GLY A 292 7.74 13.27 15.82
C GLY A 292 6.68 14.36 15.95
N THR A 293 5.43 13.99 16.27
CA THR A 293 4.29 14.92 16.40
C THR A 293 3.70 14.98 17.81
N GLY A 294 4.22 14.20 18.76
CA GLY A 294 3.65 14.04 20.10
C GLY A 294 2.35 13.22 20.17
N VAL A 295 1.75 12.88 19.03
CA VAL A 295 0.43 12.24 18.94
C VAL A 295 0.55 10.80 18.48
N ARG A 296 -0.11 9.90 19.21
CA ARG A 296 -0.08 8.47 18.89
C ARG A 296 -1.07 8.13 17.78
N LEU A 297 -0.55 7.97 16.56
CA LEU A 297 -1.34 7.67 15.35
C LEU A 297 -1.11 6.25 14.84
N GLY A 298 -2.04 5.34 15.13
CA GLY A 298 -2.11 4.04 14.45
C GLY A 298 -2.73 4.15 13.05
N VAL A 299 -2.81 3.03 12.32
CA VAL A 299 -3.30 2.99 10.91
C VAL A 299 -4.67 3.65 10.73
N GLY A 300 -5.62 3.37 11.62
CA GLY A 300 -6.98 3.93 11.50
C GLY A 300 -7.03 5.45 11.66
N ARG A 301 -6.36 5.99 12.69
CA ARG A 301 -6.30 7.45 12.94
C ARG A 301 -5.50 8.15 11.86
N TYR A 302 -4.34 7.61 11.49
CA TYR A 302 -3.52 8.12 10.40
C TYR A 302 -4.32 8.21 9.10
N ARG A 303 -5.08 7.17 8.76
CA ARG A 303 -5.92 7.17 7.57
C ARG A 303 -6.96 8.29 7.61
N ALA A 304 -7.67 8.49 8.73
CA ALA A 304 -8.64 9.57 8.83
C ALA A 304 -7.99 10.95 8.62
N ILE A 305 -6.83 11.19 9.22
CA ILE A 305 -6.05 12.41 9.06
C ILE A 305 -5.57 12.59 7.62
N ALA A 306 -5.00 11.55 7.01
CA ALA A 306 -4.50 11.58 5.65
C ALA A 306 -5.61 11.83 4.62
N ILE A 307 -6.83 11.32 4.87
CA ILE A 307 -8.01 11.61 4.05
C ILE A 307 -8.31 13.13 4.10
N GLU A 308 -8.32 13.73 5.29
CA GLU A 308 -8.57 15.18 5.43
C GLU A 308 -7.45 16.04 4.85
N MET A 309 -6.18 15.65 5.02
CA MET A 309 -5.06 16.28 4.32
C MET A 309 -5.20 16.17 2.81
N GLY A 310 -5.62 15.00 2.30
CA GLY A 310 -5.91 14.79 0.89
C GLY A 310 -6.99 15.71 0.35
N ARG A 311 -8.08 15.90 1.10
CA ARG A 311 -9.17 16.84 0.75
C ARG A 311 -8.66 18.28 0.68
N LYS A 312 -7.79 18.69 1.61
CA LYS A 312 -7.15 20.01 1.60
C LYS A 312 -6.26 20.20 0.37
N ILE A 313 -5.40 19.22 0.06
CA ILE A 313 -4.55 19.23 -1.15
C ILE A 313 -5.41 19.34 -2.41
N ARG A 314 -6.46 18.52 -2.52
CA ARG A 314 -7.41 18.58 -3.65
C ARG A 314 -8.02 19.96 -3.81
N GLY A 315 -8.55 20.54 -2.72
CA GLY A 315 -9.15 21.88 -2.75
C GLY A 315 -8.16 22.98 -3.12
N LEU A 316 -6.87 22.84 -2.76
CA LEU A 316 -5.82 23.78 -3.18
C LEU A 316 -5.51 23.64 -4.68
N VAL A 317 -5.51 22.42 -5.21
CA VAL A 317 -5.27 22.17 -6.64
C VAL A 317 -6.42 22.71 -7.49
N MET A 318 -7.68 22.48 -7.09
CA MET A 318 -8.85 22.99 -7.81
C MET A 318 -8.84 24.52 -7.86
N LYS A 319 -8.59 25.20 -6.74
CA LYS A 319 -8.44 26.67 -6.73
C LYS A 319 -7.35 27.19 -7.65
N GLN A 320 -6.26 26.45 -7.84
CA GLN A 320 -5.18 26.83 -8.77
C GLN A 320 -5.56 26.60 -10.25
N LEU A 321 -6.50 25.70 -10.53
CA LEU A 321 -7.03 25.41 -11.87
C LEU A 321 -8.17 26.36 -12.22
N GLU A 322 -9.11 26.61 -11.31
CA GLU A 322 -10.19 27.60 -11.43
C GLU A 322 -9.64 29.02 -11.57
N GLY A 323 -8.56 29.38 -10.85
CA GLY A 323 -7.85 30.65 -11.05
C GLY A 323 -7.20 30.82 -12.44
N LYS A 324 -7.36 29.84 -13.35
CA LYS A 324 -6.91 29.87 -14.75
C LYS A 324 -8.06 29.70 -15.76
N MET A 325 -9.30 29.49 -15.31
CA MET A 325 -10.48 29.33 -16.17
C MET A 325 -11.61 30.18 -15.58
N ASP A 326 -11.75 31.41 -16.09
CA ASP A 326 -13.05 32.10 -16.00
C ASP A 326 -14.03 31.37 -16.94
N ASP A 327 -15.20 31.08 -16.40
CA ASP A 327 -16.43 30.60 -17.05
C ASP A 327 -16.43 29.19 -17.68
N GLU A 328 -16.77 28.16 -16.89
CA GLU A 328 -17.72 27.12 -17.33
C GLU A 328 -18.63 26.73 -16.15
N ASP A 329 -19.94 26.80 -16.37
CA ASP A 329 -21.00 26.54 -15.38
C ASP A 329 -20.83 25.19 -14.67
N GLU A 330 -20.56 25.21 -13.36
CA GLU A 330 -20.57 24.01 -12.50
C GLU A 330 -22.02 23.62 -12.18
N ASP A 331 -22.46 22.52 -12.80
CA ASP A 331 -23.71 21.86 -12.46
C ASP A 331 -23.55 21.14 -11.11
N ASP A 332 -23.87 21.85 -10.02
CA ASP A 332 -23.81 21.45 -8.61
C ASP A 332 -24.81 20.32 -8.28
N ASN A 333 -24.59 19.12 -8.82
CA ASN A 333 -25.33 17.92 -8.41
C ASN A 333 -24.51 17.12 -7.38
N VAL A 334 -24.73 17.43 -6.10
CA VAL A 334 -24.31 16.59 -4.97
C VAL A 334 -25.21 15.35 -4.92
N GLU A 335 -24.79 14.25 -5.54
CA GLU A 335 -25.46 12.95 -5.35
C GLU A 335 -25.05 12.34 -4.00
N ILE A 336 -25.95 11.67 -3.30
CA ILE A 336 -25.62 10.96 -2.05
C ILE A 336 -25.46 9.48 -2.38
N ASP A 337 -24.31 8.85 -2.05
CA ASP A 337 -24.11 7.43 -2.33
C ASP A 337 -25.11 6.58 -1.50
N PRO A 338 -26.01 5.81 -2.13
CA PRO A 338 -27.08 5.10 -1.41
C PRO A 338 -26.56 3.90 -0.58
N ILE A 339 -25.28 3.52 -0.70
CA ILE A 339 -24.64 2.41 0.01
C ILE A 339 -23.78 2.91 1.18
N THR A 340 -23.07 4.03 1.04
CA THR A 340 -22.19 4.61 2.07
C THR A 340 -22.77 5.83 2.78
N GLY A 341 -23.72 6.54 2.16
CA GLY A 341 -24.39 7.73 2.72
C GLY A 341 -23.52 8.99 2.73
N GLU A 342 -22.40 8.98 2.00
CA GLU A 342 -21.50 10.12 1.91
C GLU A 342 -21.92 11.04 0.74
N PRO A 343 -21.79 12.38 0.88
CA PRO A 343 -21.97 13.30 -0.23
C PRO A 343 -20.94 12.98 -1.32
N VAL A 344 -21.43 12.68 -2.52
CA VAL A 344 -20.66 12.46 -3.73
C VAL A 344 -20.61 13.79 -4.46
N ASP A 345 -19.43 14.38 -4.47
CA ASP A 345 -19.12 15.47 -5.37
C ASP A 345 -18.86 14.87 -6.77
N CYS A 346 -19.81 15.05 -7.68
CA CYS A 346 -19.79 14.50 -9.03
C CYS A 346 -18.98 15.34 -10.03
N GLY A 347 -18.26 16.39 -9.59
CA GLY A 347 -17.46 17.24 -10.47
C GLY A 347 -16.25 16.54 -11.12
N GLY A 348 -16.33 16.21 -12.41
CA GLY A 348 -15.17 15.83 -13.23
C GLY A 348 -14.48 14.47 -12.94
N SER A 349 -13.64 14.02 -13.88
CA SER A 349 -12.92 12.73 -13.80
C SER A 349 -11.97 12.63 -12.59
N TRP A 350 -11.49 13.76 -12.06
CA TRP A 350 -10.50 13.79 -10.98
C TRP A 350 -11.10 13.50 -9.60
N ASN A 351 -12.31 13.99 -9.31
CA ASN A 351 -12.99 13.75 -8.04
C ASN A 351 -13.22 12.25 -7.81
N ILE A 352 -13.63 11.55 -8.87
CA ILE A 352 -13.83 10.11 -8.86
C ILE A 352 -12.53 9.36 -8.52
N VAL A 353 -11.38 9.77 -9.06
CA VAL A 353 -10.13 9.03 -8.86
C VAL A 353 -9.49 9.31 -7.50
N TRP A 354 -9.57 10.54 -7.00
CA TRP A 354 -9.21 10.84 -5.61
C TRP A 354 -10.02 9.97 -4.65
N ASP A 355 -11.34 9.89 -4.83
CA ASP A 355 -12.19 9.02 -4.03
C ASP A 355 -11.85 7.53 -4.20
N LEU A 356 -11.47 7.09 -5.41
CA LEU A 356 -11.00 5.72 -5.63
C LEU A 356 -9.71 5.41 -4.86
N GLN A 357 -8.76 6.34 -4.79
CA GLN A 357 -7.52 6.17 -4.00
C GLN A 357 -7.78 6.25 -2.49
N LEU A 358 -8.74 7.09 -2.07
CA LEU A 358 -9.31 7.15 -0.70
C LEU A 358 -10.16 5.90 -0.35
N MET A 359 -10.48 5.08 -1.35
CA MET A 359 -11.32 3.89 -1.27
C MET A 359 -12.79 4.17 -0.93
N HIS A 360 -13.26 5.39 -1.15
CA HIS A 360 -14.67 5.73 -1.23
C HIS A 360 -15.20 5.34 -2.62
N GLY A 361 -16.49 5.03 -2.73
CA GLY A 361 -17.07 4.47 -3.95
C GLY A 361 -18.14 5.37 -4.46
N THR A 362 -17.95 5.96 -5.64
CA THR A 362 -19.04 6.62 -6.34
C THR A 362 -19.74 5.61 -7.27
N ARG A 363 -21.03 5.86 -7.53
CA ARG A 363 -21.87 5.07 -8.45
C ARG A 363 -21.40 5.20 -9.90
N ILE A 364 -20.88 6.37 -10.30
CA ILE A 364 -20.40 6.70 -11.65
C ILE A 364 -19.14 5.89 -12.03
N ALA A 365 -18.27 5.55 -11.07
CA ALA A 365 -17.13 4.64 -11.28
C ALA A 365 -17.53 3.18 -11.63
N ARG A 366 -18.82 2.87 -11.84
CA ARG A 366 -19.33 1.53 -12.13
C ARG A 366 -19.55 1.24 -13.62
N GLN A 367 -19.63 2.24 -14.51
CA GLN A 367 -20.34 2.04 -15.78
C GLN A 367 -19.61 2.36 -17.10
N HIS A 368 -18.41 2.93 -17.11
CA HIS A 368 -17.66 3.17 -18.35
C HIS A 368 -16.22 2.68 -18.09
N TYR A 369 -15.58 1.80 -18.87
CA TYR A 369 -15.06 1.95 -20.23
C TYR A 369 -14.47 0.59 -20.73
N ALA A 370 -14.10 0.49 -22.02
CA ALA A 370 -13.60 -0.72 -22.69
C ALA A 370 -12.23 -1.25 -22.19
N VAL A 371 -12.06 -2.57 -22.07
CA VAL A 371 -10.92 -3.22 -21.40
C VAL A 371 -9.68 -3.33 -22.32
N HIS A 372 -8.53 -2.76 -21.91
CA HIS A 372 -7.25 -2.91 -22.59
C HIS A 372 -6.45 -4.13 -22.06
N ILE A 373 -5.88 -4.97 -22.93
CA ILE A 373 -5.31 -6.31 -22.62
C ILE A 373 -3.95 -6.27 -21.87
N GLY A 374 -3.43 -5.09 -21.52
CA GLY A 374 -2.07 -4.94 -20.97
C GLY A 374 -1.95 -4.70 -19.46
N PHE A 375 -3.06 -4.51 -18.74
CA PHE A 375 -3.02 -3.97 -17.37
C PHE A 375 -3.85 -4.82 -16.38
N PRO A 376 -3.41 -4.93 -15.11
CA PRO A 376 -4.04 -5.81 -14.13
C PRO A 376 -5.45 -5.33 -13.76
N GLY A 377 -6.44 -6.21 -13.90
CA GLY A 377 -7.76 -6.08 -13.26
C GLY A 377 -8.57 -4.84 -13.64
N LYS A 378 -8.59 -4.47 -14.93
CA LYS A 378 -9.32 -3.30 -15.49
C LYS A 378 -8.75 -1.91 -15.11
N LEU A 379 -7.49 -1.84 -14.67
CA LEU A 379 -6.77 -0.56 -14.59
C LEU A 379 -6.44 -0.07 -16.00
N GLN A 380 -7.19 0.89 -16.53
CA GLN A 380 -6.87 1.49 -17.82
C GLN A 380 -5.66 2.45 -17.74
N PRO A 381 -4.92 2.67 -18.84
CA PRO A 381 -3.79 3.60 -18.87
C PRO A 381 -4.14 4.99 -18.33
N GLU A 382 -5.30 5.53 -18.69
CA GLU A 382 -5.76 6.85 -18.27
C GLU A 382 -5.95 6.90 -16.75
N MET A 383 -6.58 5.87 -16.19
CA MET A 383 -6.79 5.74 -14.74
C MET A 383 -5.45 5.61 -13.99
N ILE A 384 -4.47 4.91 -14.57
CA ILE A 384 -3.14 4.79 -14.00
C ILE A 384 -2.42 6.14 -14.02
N ALA A 385 -2.52 6.89 -15.12
CA ALA A 385 -1.96 8.24 -15.21
C ALA A 385 -2.56 9.17 -14.15
N THR A 386 -3.89 9.10 -13.92
CA THR A 386 -4.52 9.88 -12.85
C THR A 386 -4.04 9.43 -11.46
N PHE A 387 -3.95 8.12 -11.17
CA PHE A 387 -3.40 7.65 -9.89
C PHE A 387 -1.94 8.11 -9.68
N LYS A 388 -1.14 8.13 -10.75
CA LYS A 388 0.24 8.64 -10.72
C LYS A 388 0.28 10.11 -10.34
N GLU A 389 -0.60 10.91 -10.93
CA GLU A 389 -0.66 12.34 -10.66
C GLU A 389 -1.16 12.65 -9.24
N ILE A 390 -2.15 11.93 -8.73
CA ILE A 390 -2.61 12.09 -7.33
C ILE A 390 -1.50 11.68 -6.36
N SER A 391 -0.81 10.57 -6.61
CA SER A 391 0.36 10.21 -5.82
C SER A 391 1.43 11.30 -5.88
N ARG A 392 1.67 11.93 -7.03
CA ARG A 392 2.61 13.05 -7.17
C ARG A 392 2.21 14.27 -6.36
N LEU A 393 0.93 14.65 -6.37
CA LEU A 393 0.40 15.78 -5.58
C LEU A 393 0.46 15.52 -4.07
N TRP A 394 0.44 14.25 -3.66
CA TRP A 394 0.60 13.84 -2.27
C TRP A 394 2.06 13.90 -1.78
N HIS A 395 3.02 13.71 -2.68
CA HIS A 395 4.47 13.75 -2.37
C HIS A 395 4.96 15.18 -2.15
#